data_AF-A0A9N8VI03-F1
#
_entry.id   AF-A0A9N8VI03-F1
#
_cell.length_a   1.000
_cell.length_b   1.000
_cell.length_c   1.000
_cell.angle_alpha   90.00
_cell.angle_beta   90.00
_cell.angle_gamma   90.00
#
_symmetry.space_group_name_H-M   'P 1'
#
loop_
_entity.id
_entity.type
_entity.pdbx_description
1 polymer ?
#
loop_
_entity_poly.entity_id
_entity_poly.type
_entity_poly.pdbx_seq_one_letter_code
_entity_poly.pdbx_strand_id
1 'polypeptide(L)'
;MDQTPRKDLISLSNGGAHIPPPKSTEVVLDEDSYTEAISEIIKRDYFPSLKTLEAQHGYLDALSTRDPILLRDATRKLAEINTPMRKTPAATPIILRTPRGGEWDTPVSTRTSTSTRITSATPPEKKYDINLSLDAFQAKYTSEDNASYPLIMCGQILNFDS
;
A
#
# COMPACT_ATOMS: atom_id res chain seq x y z
N MET A 1 -37.92 -11.02 54.40
CA MET A 1 -36.64 -10.42 53.94
C MET A 1 -36.60 -10.59 52.43
N ASP A 2 -36.32 -9.64 51.56
CA ASP A 2 -36.17 -8.18 51.60
C ASP A 2 -36.24 -7.72 50.12
N GLN A 3 -36.62 -6.46 49.92
CA GLN A 3 -36.93 -5.79 48.66
C GLN A 3 -35.74 -5.61 47.68
N THR A 4 -36.02 -5.81 46.37
CA THR A 4 -35.61 -5.04 45.14
C THR A 4 -34.19 -4.46 44.92
N PRO A 5 -33.79 -4.23 43.64
CA PRO A 5 -32.40 -4.06 43.20
C PRO A 5 -31.81 -2.67 43.47
N ARG A 6 -30.49 -2.61 43.73
CA ARG A 6 -29.66 -1.39 43.66
C ARG A 6 -29.30 -1.17 42.18
N LYS A 7 -29.67 -0.09 41.47
CA LYS A 7 -29.54 1.37 41.70
C LYS A 7 -28.11 1.84 41.92
N ASP A 8 -27.23 1.54 40.96
CA ASP A 8 -26.04 2.37 40.76
C ASP A 8 -26.42 3.53 39.85
N LEU A 9 -26.90 4.57 40.55
CA LEU A 9 -27.11 5.91 40.05
C LEU A 9 -25.81 6.43 39.47
N ILE A 10 -25.82 6.74 38.17
CA ILE A 10 -24.80 7.57 37.53
C ILE A 10 -24.93 8.95 38.18
N SER A 11 -24.08 9.22 39.16
CA SER A 11 -23.96 10.51 39.82
C SER A 11 -23.48 11.53 38.78
N LEU A 12 -24.42 12.30 38.23
CA LEU A 12 -24.14 13.57 37.56
C LEU A 12 -23.75 14.61 38.62
N SER A 13 -22.57 14.41 39.24
CA SER A 13 -21.91 15.43 40.04
C SER A 13 -21.08 16.29 39.10
N ASN A 14 -21.60 17.49 38.87
CA ASN A 14 -20.96 18.60 38.20
C ASN A 14 -19.60 18.90 38.87
N GLY A 15 -18.54 18.44 38.24
CA GLY A 15 -17.16 18.69 38.62
C GLY A 15 -16.34 18.34 37.40
N GLY A 16 -15.93 19.35 36.64
CA GLY A 16 -15.24 19.22 35.35
C GLY A 16 -13.95 18.43 35.48
N ALA A 17 -14.06 17.11 35.49
CA ALA A 17 -12.99 16.22 35.15
C ALA A 17 -12.82 16.38 33.65
N HIS A 18 -11.88 17.24 33.26
CA HIS A 18 -11.26 17.24 31.95
C HIS A 18 -10.67 15.84 31.74
N ILE A 19 -11.51 14.89 31.30
CA ILE A 19 -11.06 13.60 30.78
C ILE A 19 -10.21 14.01 29.58
N PRO A 20 -8.87 13.92 29.65
CA PRO A 20 -8.07 14.20 28.47
C PRO A 20 -8.57 13.24 27.38
N PRO A 21 -8.73 13.70 26.14
CA PRO A 21 -9.12 12.82 25.06
C PRO A 21 -8.21 11.59 25.10
N PRO A 22 -8.73 10.36 24.94
CA PRO A 22 -7.90 9.16 24.99
C PRO A 22 -6.76 9.37 23.99
N LYS A 23 -5.54 9.45 24.52
CA LYS A 23 -4.35 9.56 23.69
C LYS A 23 -4.26 8.25 22.93
N SER A 24 -4.41 8.29 21.62
CA SER A 24 -4.15 7.13 20.78
C SER A 24 -2.74 6.64 21.08
N THR A 25 -2.59 5.34 21.33
CA THR A 25 -1.28 4.71 21.52
C THR A 25 -0.50 4.57 20.21
N GLU A 26 -1.11 5.01 19.12
CA GLU A 26 -0.58 4.99 17.77
C GLU A 26 0.57 6.00 17.63
N VAL A 27 1.59 5.60 16.88
CA VAL A 27 2.69 6.47 16.50
C VAL A 27 2.22 7.37 15.37
N VAL A 28 2.25 8.68 15.61
CA VAL A 28 1.88 9.69 14.62
C VAL A 28 2.99 9.84 13.59
N LEU A 29 2.65 9.68 12.31
CA LEU A 29 3.53 9.91 11.16
C LEU A 29 3.06 11.13 10.37
N ASP A 30 3.98 11.79 9.67
CA ASP A 30 3.61 12.81 8.68
C ASP A 30 2.76 12.18 7.57
N GLU A 31 1.84 12.96 7.00
CA GLU A 31 0.85 12.49 6.03
C GLU A 31 1.51 11.87 4.78
N ASP A 32 2.54 12.52 4.24
CA ASP A 32 3.27 12.02 3.07
C ASP A 32 3.93 10.66 3.38
N SER A 33 4.55 10.50 4.55
CA SER A 33 5.13 9.22 4.97
C SER A 33 4.07 8.15 5.22
N TYR A 34 2.94 8.50 5.83
CA TYR A 34 1.86 7.54 6.11
C TYR A 34 1.23 7.02 4.82
N THR A 35 0.95 7.91 3.87
CA THR A 35 0.37 7.56 2.56
C THR A 35 1.35 6.75 1.71
N GLU A 36 2.64 7.09 1.71
CA GLU A 36 3.67 6.30 1.04
C GLU A 36 3.76 4.89 1.64
N ALA A 37 3.78 4.78 2.98
CA ALA A 37 3.82 3.50 3.68
C ALA A 37 2.64 2.61 3.30
N ILE A 38 1.42 3.13 3.39
CA ILE A 38 0.21 2.40 3.04
C ILE A 38 0.20 2.03 1.56
N SER A 39 0.63 2.93 0.68
CA SER A 39 0.73 2.67 -0.77
C SER A 39 1.62 1.46 -1.05
N GLU A 40 2.77 1.36 -0.38
CA GLU A 40 3.67 0.21 -0.54
C GLU A 40 3.09 -1.09 0.03
N ILE A 41 2.49 -1.04 1.22
CA ILE A 41 1.84 -2.21 1.84
C ILE A 41 0.71 -2.72 0.95
N ILE A 42 -0.15 -1.82 0.46
CA ILE A 42 -1.27 -2.17 -0.41
C ILE A 42 -0.77 -2.81 -1.72
N LYS A 43 0.22 -2.19 -2.38
CA LYS A 43 0.81 -2.74 -3.62
C LYS A 43 1.39 -4.14 -3.40
N ARG A 44 2.03 -4.38 -2.25
CA ARG A 44 2.61 -5.69 -1.91
C ARG A 44 1.53 -6.76 -1.70
N ASP A 45 0.53 -6.46 -0.88
CA ASP A 45 -0.41 -7.46 -0.36
C ASP A 45 -1.61 -7.69 -1.29
N TYR A 46 -2.13 -6.64 -1.91
CA TYR A 46 -3.37 -6.70 -2.69
C TYR A 46 -3.13 -6.72 -4.20
N PHE A 47 -1.95 -6.30 -4.66
CA PHE A 47 -1.62 -6.21 -6.08
C PHE A 47 -0.39 -7.05 -6.49
N PRO A 48 -0.36 -8.36 -6.20
CA PRO A 48 0.79 -9.20 -6.54
C PRO A 48 1.05 -9.30 -8.07
N SER A 49 0.00 -9.17 -8.88
CA SER A 49 0.10 -9.19 -10.35
C SER A 49 0.55 -7.86 -10.96
N LEU A 50 0.63 -6.77 -10.18
CA LEU A 50 1.01 -5.44 -10.68
C LEU A 50 2.36 -5.46 -11.37
N LYS A 51 3.36 -6.12 -10.75
CA LYS A 51 4.71 -6.28 -11.34
C LYS A 51 4.67 -6.99 -12.69
N THR A 52 3.83 -8.02 -12.80
CA THR A 52 3.67 -8.79 -14.04
C THR A 52 3.07 -7.92 -15.13
N LEU A 53 2.01 -7.17 -14.80
CA LEU A 53 1.34 -6.28 -15.74
C LEU A 53 2.25 -5.15 -16.23
N GLU A 54 3.01 -4.53 -15.32
CA GLU A 54 4.00 -3.49 -15.66
C GLU A 54 5.09 -4.02 -16.60
N ALA A 55 5.55 -5.26 -16.39
CA ALA A 55 6.55 -5.87 -17.27
C ALA A 55 5.98 -6.23 -18.66
N GLN A 56 4.74 -6.71 -18.72
CA GLN A 56 4.04 -6.95 -19.99
C GLN A 56 3.86 -5.63 -20.76
N HIS A 57 3.43 -4.58 -20.06
CA HIS A 57 3.29 -3.25 -20.65
C HIS A 57 4.63 -2.72 -21.19
N GLY A 58 5.69 -2.78 -20.38
CA GLY A 58 7.02 -2.34 -20.81
C GLY A 58 7.59 -3.12 -21.99
N TYR A 59 7.21 -4.40 -22.16
CA TYR A 59 7.54 -5.18 -23.35
C TYR A 59 6.83 -4.68 -24.61
N LEU A 60 5.53 -4.36 -24.50
CA LEU A 60 4.76 -3.79 -25.62
C LEU A 60 5.27 -2.40 -26.02
N ASP A 61 5.65 -1.57 -25.04
CA ASP A 61 6.27 -0.26 -25.30
C ASP A 61 7.61 -0.40 -26.01
N ALA A 62 8.42 -1.39 -25.64
CA ALA A 62 9.67 -1.66 -26.31
C ALA A 62 9.48 -2.13 -27.76
N LEU A 63 8.45 -2.95 -28.02
CA LEU A 63 8.07 -3.35 -29.38
C LEU A 63 7.65 -2.15 -30.24
N SER A 64 6.87 -1.23 -29.67
CA SER A 64 6.39 -0.04 -30.39
C SER A 64 7.53 0.95 -30.72
N THR A 65 8.51 1.07 -29.81
CA THR A 65 9.67 1.97 -29.96
C THR A 65 10.71 1.43 -30.97
N ARG A 66 10.64 0.14 -31.34
CA ARG A 66 11.58 -0.55 -32.25
C ARG A 66 13.06 -0.47 -31.83
N ASP A 67 13.32 -0.28 -30.53
CA ASP A 67 14.67 -0.29 -29.98
C ASP A 67 15.04 -1.71 -29.52
N PRO A 68 16.06 -2.35 -30.13
CA PRO A 68 16.46 -3.71 -29.76
C PRO A 68 17.01 -3.81 -28.33
N ILE A 69 17.56 -2.73 -27.77
CA ILE A 69 18.12 -2.72 -26.41
C ILE A 69 16.98 -2.77 -25.39
N LEU A 70 16.00 -1.88 -25.56
CA LEU A 70 14.80 -1.85 -24.70
C LEU A 70 14.02 -3.15 -24.78
N LEU A 71 13.90 -3.74 -25.97
CA LEU A 71 13.19 -5.01 -26.15
C LEU A 71 13.87 -6.15 -25.40
N ARG A 72 15.21 -6.22 -25.45
CA ARG A 72 15.98 -7.22 -24.70
C ARG A 72 15.79 -7.06 -23.19
N ASP A 73 15.87 -5.84 -22.69
CA ASP A 73 15.71 -5.56 -21.26
C ASP A 73 14.29 -5.86 -20.77
N ALA A 74 13.26 -5.50 -21.55
CA ALA A 74 11.88 -5.81 -21.23
C ALA A 74 11.59 -7.32 -21.26
N THR A 75 12.13 -8.03 -22.26
CA THR A 75 12.01 -9.50 -22.36
C THR A 75 12.65 -10.19 -21.15
N ARG A 76 13.83 -9.72 -20.71
CA ARG A 76 14.51 -10.23 -19.52
C ARG A 76 13.65 -10.02 -18.27
N LYS A 77 13.12 -8.81 -18.06
CA LYS A 77 12.25 -8.50 -16.91
C LYS A 77 11.00 -9.37 -16.87
N LEU A 78 10.34 -9.57 -18.00
CA LEU A 78 9.15 -10.42 -18.09
C LEU A 78 9.48 -11.89 -17.77
N ALA A 79 10.63 -12.39 -18.24
CA ALA A 79 11.10 -13.72 -17.90
C ALA A 79 11.40 -13.85 -16.39
N GLU A 80 12.08 -12.88 -15.77
CA GLU A 80 12.37 -12.89 -14.33
C GLU A 80 11.11 -12.97 -13.46
N ILE A 81 10.02 -12.32 -13.87
CA ILE A 81 8.75 -12.34 -13.13
C ILE A 81 7.97 -13.65 -13.33
N ASN A 82 7.95 -14.18 -14.56
CA ASN A 82 7.20 -15.40 -14.89
C ASN A 82 7.94 -16.69 -14.50
N THR A 83 9.25 -16.63 -14.29
CA THR A 83 10.03 -17.81 -13.89
C THR A 83 10.23 -17.76 -12.38
N PRO A 84 9.52 -18.58 -11.58
CA PRO A 84 9.84 -18.71 -10.16
C PRO A 84 11.26 -19.24 -10.07
N MET A 85 12.17 -18.37 -9.61
CA MET A 85 13.60 -18.60 -9.64
C MET A 85 13.98 -19.82 -8.81
N ARG A 86 14.00 -21.00 -9.43
CA ARG A 86 14.79 -22.14 -8.96
C ARG A 86 16.24 -21.72 -9.16
N LYS A 87 16.92 -21.40 -8.07
CA LYS A 87 18.38 -21.26 -8.02
C LYS A 87 19.01 -22.63 -8.31
N THR A 88 18.98 -23.09 -9.55
CA THR A 88 19.80 -24.21 -10.00
C THR A 88 21.09 -23.63 -10.57
N PRO A 89 22.27 -24.01 -10.04
CA PRO A 89 23.53 -23.62 -10.66
C PRO A 89 23.60 -24.21 -12.07
N ALA A 90 24.24 -23.48 -12.96
CA ALA A 90 24.34 -23.76 -14.38
C ALA A 90 24.67 -25.22 -14.72
N ALA A 91 23.86 -25.83 -15.59
CA ALA A 91 24.23 -27.04 -16.31
C ALA A 91 23.67 -26.98 -17.74
N THR A 92 24.57 -26.69 -18.69
CA THR A 92 24.58 -27.04 -20.14
C THR A 92 23.38 -26.69 -21.04
N PRO A 93 23.61 -26.06 -22.22
CA PRO A 93 22.54 -25.85 -23.21
C PRO A 93 22.22 -27.14 -23.97
N ILE A 94 20.96 -27.57 -23.94
CA ILE A 94 20.42 -28.57 -24.88
C ILE A 94 19.53 -27.82 -25.88
N ILE A 95 20.01 -27.75 -27.12
CA ILE A 95 19.24 -27.38 -28.31
C ILE A 95 18.31 -28.55 -28.66
N LEU A 96 16.97 -28.37 -28.73
CA LEU A 96 16.12 -28.89 -29.83
C LEU A 96 14.60 -28.52 -29.74
N ARG A 97 14.16 -27.73 -30.73
CA ARG A 97 12.90 -27.80 -31.55
C ARG A 97 11.49 -27.64 -30.95
N THR A 98 10.77 -26.69 -31.57
CA THR A 98 9.32 -26.35 -31.66
C THR A 98 8.38 -27.52 -31.99
N PRO A 99 7.06 -27.45 -31.66
CA PRO A 99 6.02 -26.89 -32.57
C PRO A 99 4.83 -26.18 -31.84
N ARG A 100 4.31 -25.03 -32.31
CA ARG A 100 3.19 -24.78 -33.28
C ARG A 100 1.78 -24.60 -32.65
N GLY A 101 1.15 -23.44 -32.93
CA GLY A 101 -0.31 -23.15 -32.93
C GLY A 101 -0.91 -22.82 -31.55
N GLY A 102 -1.82 -21.87 -31.33
CA GLY A 102 -2.57 -20.89 -32.12
C GLY A 102 -3.29 -20.01 -31.09
N GLU A 103 -3.29 -18.69 -31.28
CA GLU A 103 -4.50 -17.95 -31.68
C GLU A 103 -5.51 -17.76 -30.55
N TRP A 104 -5.46 -16.60 -29.89
CA TRP A 104 -6.63 -16.01 -29.25
C TRP A 104 -6.66 -14.51 -29.48
N ASP A 105 -7.84 -14.12 -29.96
CA ASP A 105 -8.23 -12.85 -30.54
C ASP A 105 -8.60 -11.82 -29.45
N THR A 106 -8.55 -10.56 -29.86
CA THR A 106 -8.69 -9.27 -29.13
C THR A 106 -10.08 -9.08 -28.46
N PRO A 107 -10.28 -8.17 -27.45
CA PRO A 107 -10.42 -6.73 -27.76
C PRO A 107 -9.95 -5.69 -26.70
N VAL A 108 -9.34 -4.63 -27.24
CA VAL A 108 -9.54 -3.18 -26.98
C VAL A 108 -9.65 -2.66 -25.54
N SER A 109 -8.68 -1.83 -25.17
CA SER A 109 -8.63 -1.00 -23.95
C SER A 109 -8.82 0.48 -24.31
N THR A 110 -9.78 1.14 -23.65
CA THR A 110 -9.97 2.59 -23.73
C THR A 110 -8.99 3.28 -22.77
N ARG A 111 -7.93 3.78 -23.38
CA ARG A 111 -6.98 4.83 -22.98
C ARG A 111 -7.36 5.67 -21.75
N THR A 112 -6.42 5.87 -20.83
CA THR A 112 -5.94 7.22 -20.44
C THR A 112 -4.55 7.09 -19.81
N SER A 113 -3.64 7.92 -20.32
CA SER A 113 -2.21 7.94 -20.09
C SER A 113 -1.82 8.89 -18.96
N THR A 114 -0.95 8.44 -18.04
CA THR A 114 -0.03 9.34 -17.33
C THR A 114 1.28 8.59 -17.03
N SER A 115 2.35 8.99 -17.72
CA SER A 115 3.69 8.43 -17.57
C SER A 115 4.46 9.25 -16.52
N THR A 116 4.96 8.58 -15.48
CA THR A 116 5.96 9.15 -14.57
C THR A 116 7.08 8.13 -14.36
N ARG A 117 8.21 8.42 -14.99
CA ARG A 117 9.48 7.68 -14.94
C ARG A 117 10.13 7.91 -13.58
N ILE A 118 10.28 6.87 -12.76
CA ILE A 118 11.00 6.96 -11.48
C ILE A 118 12.40 6.35 -11.65
N THR A 119 13.40 7.20 -11.49
CA THR A 119 14.83 6.86 -11.36
C THR A 119 15.12 6.24 -10.00
N SER A 120 15.87 5.14 -10.00
CA SER A 120 16.38 4.45 -8.81
C SER A 120 17.36 5.32 -8.02
N ALA A 121 16.96 5.74 -6.82
CA ALA A 121 17.85 6.28 -5.78
C ALA A 121 17.67 5.45 -4.51
N THR A 122 18.79 5.14 -3.85
CA THR A 122 18.90 4.50 -2.54
C THR A 122 17.80 4.96 -1.58
N PRO A 123 16.99 4.05 -1.00
CA PRO A 123 15.92 4.46 -0.10
C PRO A 123 16.49 5.15 1.14
N PRO A 124 16.01 6.34 1.53
CA PRO A 124 16.23 6.83 2.88
C PRO A 124 15.71 5.78 3.87
N GLU A 125 16.40 5.62 5.01
CA GLU A 125 15.91 4.73 6.07
C GLU A 125 14.49 5.17 6.46
N LYS A 126 13.49 4.40 6.04
CA LYS A 126 12.10 4.72 6.26
C LYS A 126 11.81 4.63 7.75
N LYS A 127 11.19 5.67 8.32
CA LYS A 127 10.92 5.81 9.76
C LYS A 127 9.84 4.83 10.28
N TYR A 128 9.41 3.87 9.47
CA TYR A 128 8.23 3.03 9.72
C TYR A 128 8.39 1.62 9.11
N ASP A 129 7.71 0.65 9.72
CA ASP A 129 7.83 -0.77 9.37
C ASP A 129 6.86 -1.15 8.23
N ILE A 130 7.37 -1.22 6.99
CA ILE A 130 6.56 -1.62 5.81
C ILE A 130 6.26 -3.13 5.78
N ASN A 131 7.05 -3.93 6.52
CA ASN A 131 6.91 -5.39 6.51
C ASN A 131 5.68 -5.92 7.28
N LEU A 132 4.88 -5.02 7.88
CA LEU A 132 3.63 -5.36 8.54
C LEU A 132 2.49 -5.52 7.53
N SER A 133 1.46 -6.29 7.90
CA SER A 133 0.18 -6.29 7.17
C SER A 133 -0.52 -4.94 7.32
N LEU A 134 -1.38 -4.59 6.38
CA LEU A 134 -2.14 -3.34 6.42
C LEU A 134 -2.85 -3.08 7.77
N ASP A 135 -3.52 -4.10 8.32
CA ASP A 135 -4.25 -4.01 9.59
C ASP A 135 -3.31 -3.73 10.78
N ALA A 136 -2.25 -4.54 10.92
CA ALA A 136 -1.22 -4.33 11.95
C ALA A 136 -0.50 -2.98 11.81
N PHE A 137 -0.34 -2.46 10.59
CA PHE A 137 0.25 -1.16 10.35
C PHE A 137 -0.69 -0.04 10.84
N GLN A 138 -1.97 -0.08 10.48
CA GLN A 138 -2.97 0.91 10.91
C GLN A 138 -3.23 0.87 12.42
N ALA A 139 -3.11 -0.29 13.06
CA ALA A 139 -3.22 -0.40 14.52
C ALA A 139 -2.04 0.24 15.27
N LYS A 140 -0.88 0.40 14.61
CA LYS A 140 0.36 0.92 15.22
C LYS A 140 0.65 2.36 14.82
N TYR A 141 0.26 2.77 13.62
CA TYR A 141 0.59 4.06 13.02
C TYR A 141 -0.67 4.81 12.58
N THR A 142 -0.66 6.12 12.75
CA THR A 142 -1.76 7.04 12.38
C THR A 142 -1.19 8.30 11.74
N SER A 143 -1.92 8.95 10.84
CA SER A 143 -1.44 10.18 10.22
C SER A 143 -1.54 11.39 11.16
N GLU A 144 -0.72 12.41 10.91
CA GLU A 144 -0.77 13.70 11.59
C GLU A 144 -2.18 14.32 11.53
N ASP A 145 -2.80 14.28 10.36
CA ASP A 145 -4.16 14.75 10.16
C ASP A 145 -5.14 13.98 11.05
N ASN A 146 -5.05 12.64 11.06
CA ASN A 146 -5.89 11.79 11.90
C ASN A 146 -5.74 12.08 13.40
N ALA A 147 -4.51 12.30 13.85
CA ALA A 147 -4.22 12.65 15.24
C ALA A 147 -4.70 14.06 15.63
N SER A 148 -4.86 14.97 14.65
CA SER A 148 -5.27 16.36 14.89
C SER A 148 -6.80 16.56 15.00
N TYR A 149 -7.63 15.67 14.44
CA TYR A 149 -9.10 15.82 14.45
C TYR A 149 -9.72 16.03 15.85
N PRO A 150 -9.31 15.32 16.92
CA PRO A 150 -9.89 15.53 18.24
C PRO A 150 -9.70 16.96 18.77
N LEU A 151 -8.61 17.64 18.37
CA LEU A 151 -8.32 19.00 18.79
C LEU A 151 -9.31 20.00 18.19
N ILE A 152 -9.62 19.87 16.90
CA ILE A 152 -10.58 20.76 16.23
C ILE A 152 -12.02 20.50 16.70
N MET A 153 -12.38 19.25 17.00
CA MET A 153 -13.70 18.90 17.52
C MET A 153 -13.90 19.41 18.94
N CYS A 154 -12.87 19.31 19.80
CA CYS A 154 -12.92 19.83 21.16
C CYS A 154 -12.97 21.38 21.18
N GLY A 155 -12.23 22.05 20.29
CA GLY A 155 -12.20 23.50 20.20
C GLY A 155 -13.54 24.16 19.79
N GLN A 156 -14.40 23.47 19.04
CA GLN A 156 -15.73 23.98 18.69
C GLN A 156 -16.75 23.89 19.83
N ILE A 157 -16.54 23.01 20.82
CA ILE A 157 -17.46 22.84 21.95
C ILE A 157 -17.34 24.01 22.95
N LEU A 158 -16.22 24.72 22.97
CA LEU A 158 -15.96 25.81 23.93
C LEU A 158 -16.47 27.19 23.48
N ASN A 159 -17.00 27.32 22.26
CA ASN A 159 -17.50 28.61 21.73
C ASN A 159 -19.03 28.74 21.72
N PHE A 160 -19.76 27.76 22.26
CA PHE A 160 -21.23 27.76 22.32
C PHE A 160 -21.80 28.03 23.72
N ASP A 161 -20.96 28.37 24.69
CA ASP A 161 -21.37 28.80 26.03
C ASP A 161 -21.12 30.31 26.20
N SER A 162 -21.97 31.12 25.55
CA SER A 162 -22.17 32.56 25.86
C SER A 162 -23.51 33.07 25.36
#